data_AF-A0A1T5H194-F1
#
_entry.id   AF-A0A1T5H194-F1
#
_cell.length_a   1.000
_cell.length_b   1.000
_cell.length_c   1.000
_cell.angle_alpha   90.00
_cell.angle_beta   90.00
_cell.angle_gamma   90.00
#
_symmetry.space_group_name_H-M   'P 1'
#
loop_
_entity.id
_entity.type
_entity.pdbx_description
1 polymer ?
#
loop_
_entity_poly.entity_id
_entity_poly.type
_entity_poly.pdbx_seq_one_letter_code
_entity_poly.pdbx_strand_id
1 'polypeptide(L)'
;MNHMTVYLKNKVLTDNIRTATVYVALFNNDVEVNTTSYARQQGIFATPTDGQTSNNADILFPIATESWGDISHIGIYDAKTGGNLLFKSQAEFTKNIDVSSQYKIPKNYLIVRLK
;
A
#
# COMPACT_ATOMS: atom_id res chain seq x y z
N MET A 1 -23.66 10.80 2.64
CA MET A 1 -23.55 12.27 2.60
C MET A 1 -22.07 12.60 2.72
N ASN A 2 -21.39 12.87 1.60
CA ASN A 2 -19.94 13.07 1.61
C ASN A 2 -19.61 14.55 1.66
N HIS A 3 -19.46 15.07 2.89
CA HIS A 3 -19.36 16.50 3.17
C HIS A 3 -17.92 17.02 3.25
N MET A 4 -16.93 16.17 2.99
CA MET A 4 -15.54 16.58 3.09
C MET A 4 -15.13 17.41 1.87
N THR A 5 -14.70 18.65 2.11
CA THR A 5 -14.19 19.53 1.05
C THR A 5 -12.91 18.95 0.43
N VAL A 6 -12.63 19.26 -0.84
CA VAL A 6 -11.39 18.84 -1.51
C VAL A 6 -10.16 19.29 -0.71
N TYR A 7 -10.20 20.49 -0.12
CA TYR A 7 -9.16 20.99 0.77
C TYR A 7 -8.91 20.04 1.95
N LEU A 8 -9.97 19.64 2.68
CA LEU A 8 -9.82 18.74 3.82
C LEU A 8 -9.37 17.34 3.37
N LYS A 9 -9.85 16.83 2.24
CA LYS A 9 -9.37 15.56 1.67
C LYS A 9 -7.86 15.60 1.40
N ASN A 10 -7.38 16.65 0.74
CA ASN A 10 -5.97 16.81 0.44
C ASN A 10 -5.13 16.96 1.72
N LYS A 11 -5.66 17.67 2.73
CA LYS A 11 -4.99 17.83 4.03
C LYS A 11 -4.86 16.49 4.76
N VAL A 12 -5.94 15.71 4.85
CA VAL A 12 -5.94 14.38 5.49
C VAL A 12 -4.93 13.45 4.80
N LEU A 13 -4.92 13.40 3.46
CA LEU A 13 -3.95 12.60 2.72
C LEU A 13 -2.51 13.12 2.91
N THR A 14 -2.32 14.44 2.98
CA THR A 14 -1.00 15.01 3.22
C THR A 14 -0.48 14.56 4.56
N ASP A 15 -1.25 14.82 5.62
CA ASP A 15 -0.82 14.59 7.01
C ASP A 15 -0.59 13.11 7.30
N ASN A 16 -1.47 12.22 6.81
CA ASN A 16 -1.48 10.79 7.19
C ASN A 16 -0.84 9.83 6.19
N ILE A 17 -0.61 10.25 4.93
CA ILE A 17 -0.09 9.36 3.88
C ILE A 17 1.18 9.91 3.24
N ARG A 18 1.25 11.23 2.98
CA ARG A 18 2.43 11.83 2.34
C ARG A 18 3.55 12.15 3.33
N THR A 19 3.22 12.84 4.42
CA THR A 19 4.23 13.32 5.39
C THR A 19 4.49 12.33 6.50
N ALA A 20 3.50 11.51 6.85
CA ALA A 20 3.70 10.39 7.75
C ALA A 20 4.53 9.29 7.07
N THR A 21 5.31 8.56 7.87
CA THR A 21 5.96 7.35 7.38
C THR A 21 4.92 6.25 7.32
N VAL A 22 4.68 5.71 6.13
CA VAL A 22 3.71 4.64 5.92
C VAL A 22 4.35 3.46 5.21
N TYR A 23 3.76 2.29 5.40
CA TYR A 23 4.29 1.03 4.92
C TYR A 23 3.23 0.27 4.13
N VAL A 24 3.59 -0.14 2.93
CA VAL A 24 2.74 -0.91 2.04
C VAL A 24 2.89 -2.39 2.36
N ALA A 25 1.75 -3.03 2.59
CA ALA A 25 1.63 -4.44 2.94
C ALA A 25 0.89 -5.22 1.83
N LEU A 26 1.15 -6.52 1.76
CA LEU A 26 0.56 -7.44 0.79
C LEU A 26 -0.27 -8.48 1.54
N PHE A 27 -1.40 -8.86 0.95
CA PHE A 27 -2.38 -9.72 1.60
C PHE A 27 -2.82 -10.84 0.67
N ASN A 28 -2.94 -12.02 1.26
CA ASN A 28 -3.67 -13.15 0.71
C ASN A 28 -5.07 -13.11 1.32
N ASN A 29 -6.04 -12.66 0.50
CA ASN A 29 -7.38 -12.33 0.92
C ASN A 29 -7.38 -11.33 2.09
N ASP A 30 -7.65 -11.81 3.29
CA ASP A 30 -7.74 -10.99 4.50
C ASP A 30 -6.52 -11.08 5.42
N VAL A 31 -5.57 -11.95 5.11
CA VAL A 31 -4.40 -12.19 5.94
C VAL A 31 -3.17 -11.56 5.29
N GLU A 32 -2.46 -10.74 6.05
CA GLU A 32 -1.17 -10.19 5.61
C GLU A 32 -0.16 -11.32 5.45
N VAL A 33 0.67 -11.26 4.41
CA VAL A 33 1.77 -12.23 4.23
C VAL A 33 2.64 -12.21 5.48
N ASN A 34 2.88 -13.39 6.06
CA ASN A 34 3.64 -13.54 7.30
C ASN A 34 4.71 -14.63 7.15
N THR A 35 5.59 -14.43 6.17
CA THR A 35 6.74 -15.30 5.88
C THR A 35 8.04 -14.56 6.22
N THR A 36 9.13 -15.30 6.42
CA THR A 36 10.42 -14.72 6.82
C THR A 36 11.02 -13.80 5.75
N SER A 37 10.87 -14.14 4.46
CA SER A 37 11.33 -13.28 3.36
C SER A 37 10.46 -12.06 3.09
N TYR A 38 9.27 -12.00 3.67
CA TYR A 38 8.36 -10.89 3.47
C TYR A 38 8.61 -9.76 4.47
N ALA A 39 8.58 -8.52 3.97
CA ALA A 39 8.54 -7.32 4.81
C ALA A 39 7.74 -6.23 4.11
N ARG A 40 6.98 -5.46 4.90
CA ARG A 40 6.33 -4.23 4.40
C ARG A 40 7.37 -3.25 3.87
N GLN A 41 7.01 -2.55 2.80
CA GLN A 41 7.90 -1.60 2.15
C GLN A 41 7.45 -0.17 2.44
N GLN A 42 8.40 0.74 2.66
CA GLN A 42 8.04 2.15 2.86
C GLN A 42 7.37 2.70 1.59
N GLY A 43 6.18 3.29 1.76
CA GLY A 43 5.47 3.97 0.69
C GLY A 43 5.80 5.46 0.69
N ILE A 44 6.25 5.98 -0.45
CA ILE A 44 6.42 7.43 -0.66
C ILE A 44 5.31 7.88 -1.61
N PHE A 45 4.51 8.85 -1.20
CA PHE A 45 3.35 9.32 -1.96
C PHE A 45 3.55 10.72 -2.53
N ALA A 46 2.88 11.01 -3.64
CA ALA A 46 2.88 12.32 -4.28
C ALA A 46 2.04 13.33 -3.49
N THR A 47 2.19 14.61 -3.83
CA THR A 47 1.31 15.66 -3.31
C THR A 47 -0.14 15.38 -3.69
N PRO A 48 -1.08 15.31 -2.73
CA PRO A 48 -2.48 15.03 -3.05
C PRO A 48 -3.12 16.16 -3.85
N THR A 49 -3.96 15.77 -4.81
CA THR A 49 -4.80 16.66 -5.63
C THR A 49 -6.19 16.06 -5.75
N ASP A 50 -7.24 16.87 -5.72
CA ASP A 50 -8.64 16.42 -5.86
C ASP A 50 -9.05 15.26 -4.92
N GLY A 51 -8.49 15.23 -3.71
CA GLY A 51 -8.75 14.20 -2.71
C GLY A 51 -8.14 12.84 -3.03
N GLN A 52 -7.08 12.82 -3.85
CA GLN A 52 -6.36 11.63 -4.25
C GLN A 52 -4.85 11.81 -4.15
N THR A 53 -4.12 10.74 -3.84
CA THR A 53 -2.66 10.63 -4.02
C THR A 53 -2.28 9.26 -4.57
N SER A 54 -1.06 9.14 -5.07
CA SER A 54 -0.47 7.89 -5.57
C SER A 54 0.97 7.74 -5.11
N ASN A 55 1.49 6.50 -5.12
CA ASN A 55 2.90 6.26 -4.86
C ASN A 55 3.78 6.97 -5.90
N ASN A 56 4.78 7.72 -5.42
CA ASN A 56 5.65 8.58 -6.25
C ASN A 56 6.90 7.84 -6.78
N ALA A 57 7.11 6.60 -6.36
CA ALA A 57 8.19 5.73 -6.80
C ALA A 57 7.71 4.27 -6.87
N ASP A 58 8.47 3.44 -7.55
CA ASP A 58 8.26 1.99 -7.53
C ASP A 58 8.45 1.46 -6.11
N ILE A 59 7.56 0.58 -5.68
CA ILE A 59 7.66 -0.12 -4.40
C ILE A 59 8.06 -1.56 -4.70
N LEU A 60 9.28 -1.90 -4.32
CA LEU A 60 9.90 -3.21 -4.56
C LEU A 60 9.91 -4.02 -3.28
N PHE A 61 9.20 -5.14 -3.27
CA PHE A 61 9.26 -6.09 -2.16
C PHE A 61 10.53 -6.95 -2.26
N PRO A 62 10.97 -7.62 -1.18
CA PRO A 62 12.08 -8.55 -1.25
C PRO A 62 11.85 -9.67 -2.27
N ILE A 63 12.91 -10.36 -2.68
CA ILE A 63 12.78 -11.58 -3.45
C ILE A 63 12.30 -12.68 -2.49
N ALA A 64 11.23 -13.37 -2.85
CA ALA A 64 10.64 -14.41 -2.03
C ALA A 64 11.57 -15.63 -1.94
N THR A 65 11.92 -16.07 -0.73
CA THR A 65 12.64 -17.34 -0.50
C THR A 65 11.68 -18.50 -0.21
N GLU A 66 10.42 -18.18 0.08
CA GLU A 66 9.30 -19.11 0.25
C GLU A 66 8.10 -18.64 -0.58
N SER A 67 7.13 -19.51 -0.85
CA SER A 67 5.88 -19.07 -1.49
C SER A 67 5.12 -18.12 -0.55
N TRP A 68 4.82 -16.92 -1.04
CA TRP A 68 3.94 -15.98 -0.36
C TRP A 68 2.48 -16.18 -0.76
N GLY A 69 2.19 -17.00 -1.77
CA GLY A 69 0.84 -17.28 -2.24
C GLY A 69 0.25 -16.17 -3.13
N ASP A 70 -1.10 -16.15 -3.19
CA ASP A 70 -1.87 -15.29 -4.08
C ASP A 70 -2.12 -13.90 -3.47
N ILE A 71 -1.29 -12.95 -3.89
CA ILE A 71 -1.43 -11.55 -3.46
C ILE A 71 -2.65 -10.95 -4.15
N SER A 72 -3.68 -10.68 -3.36
CA SER A 72 -5.00 -10.21 -3.84
C SER A 72 -5.35 -8.82 -3.33
N HIS A 73 -4.76 -8.39 -2.21
CA HIS A 73 -5.00 -7.07 -1.63
C HIS A 73 -3.69 -6.38 -1.24
N ILE A 74 -3.74 -5.06 -1.25
CA ILE A 74 -2.66 -4.18 -0.83
C ILE A 74 -3.19 -3.32 0.31
N GLY A 75 -2.41 -3.22 1.39
CA GLY A 75 -2.72 -2.36 2.53
C GLY A 75 -1.66 -1.30 2.76
N ILE A 76 -2.01 -0.28 3.53
CA ILE A 76 -1.10 0.78 3.99
C ILE A 76 -1.19 0.82 5.51
N TYR A 77 -0.05 0.73 6.20
CA TYR A 77 0.09 0.80 7.64
C TYR A 77 0.90 2.03 8.07
N ASP A 78 0.70 2.47 9.32
CA ASP A 78 1.49 3.52 9.96
C ASP A 78 2.85 3.04 10.52
N ALA A 79 3.11 1.73 10.56
CA ALA A 79 4.33 1.14 11.10
C ALA A 79 4.86 -0.04 10.25
N LYS A 80 6.18 -0.28 10.34
CA LYS A 80 6.86 -1.37 9.62
C LYS A 80 6.41 -2.75 10.09
N THR A 81 6.13 -2.87 11.40
CA THR A 81 5.63 -4.07 12.07
C THR A 81 4.55 -3.65 13.06
N GLY A 82 3.48 -4.43 13.20
CA GLY A 82 2.32 -4.04 14.01
C GLY A 82 1.59 -2.82 13.43
N GLY A 83 1.28 -1.84 14.27
CA GLY A 83 0.62 -0.59 13.85
C GLY A 83 -0.83 -0.75 13.43
N ASN A 84 -1.40 0.32 12.87
CA ASN A 84 -2.77 0.39 12.41
C ASN A 84 -2.85 0.35 10.88
N LEU A 85 -3.82 -0.40 10.37
CA LEU A 85 -4.16 -0.42 8.95
C LEU A 85 -4.93 0.86 8.61
N LEU A 86 -4.37 1.69 7.73
CA LEU A 86 -4.94 2.96 7.30
C LEU A 86 -5.85 2.79 6.07
N PHE A 87 -5.39 1.99 5.11
CA PHE A 87 -6.11 1.70 3.87
C PHE A 87 -5.92 0.26 3.45
N LYS A 88 -6.95 -0.33 2.84
CA LYS A 88 -6.89 -1.63 2.17
C LYS A 88 -7.69 -1.55 0.88
N SER A 89 -7.12 -2.08 -0.20
CA SER A 89 -7.79 -2.21 -1.48
C SER A 89 -7.45 -3.55 -2.12
N GLN A 90 -8.35 -4.05 -2.95
CA GLN A 90 -8.06 -5.15 -3.86
C GLN A 90 -6.98 -4.70 -4.86
N ALA A 91 -6.04 -5.58 -5.17
CA ALA A 91 -5.12 -5.41 -6.29
C ALA A 91 -5.89 -5.60 -7.60
N GLU A 92 -5.47 -4.93 -8.68
CA GLU A 92 -6.15 -5.05 -9.98
C GLU A 92 -6.12 -6.49 -10.52
N PHE A 93 -5.01 -7.18 -10.25
CA PHE A 93 -4.83 -8.58 -10.57
C PHE A 93 -4.25 -9.33 -9.38
N THR A 94 -4.80 -10.49 -9.09
CA THR A 94 -4.20 -11.43 -8.16
C THR A 94 -2.90 -11.93 -8.78
N LYS A 95 -1.79 -11.83 -8.05
CA LYS A 95 -0.49 -12.33 -8.48
C LYS A 95 0.02 -13.35 -7.48
N ASN A 96 0.25 -14.57 -7.95
CA ASN A 96 0.96 -15.58 -7.18
C ASN A 96 2.45 -15.20 -7.07
N ILE A 97 2.99 -15.30 -5.86
CA ILE A 97 4.41 -15.08 -5.60
C ILE A 97 5.00 -16.35 -5.01
N ASP A 98 5.70 -17.09 -5.86
CA ASP A 98 6.48 -18.28 -5.48
C ASP A 98 7.95 -17.95 -5.22
N VAL A 99 8.72 -18.95 -4.80
CA VAL A 99 10.16 -18.85 -4.56
C VAL A 99 10.86 -18.23 -5.78
N SER A 100 11.81 -17.33 -5.52
CA SER A 100 12.54 -16.55 -6.52
C SER A 100 11.71 -15.51 -7.30
N SER A 101 10.44 -15.31 -6.94
CA SER A 101 9.61 -14.23 -7.50
C SER A 101 9.69 -12.95 -6.67
N GLN A 102 9.32 -11.83 -7.29
CA GLN A 102 9.24 -10.53 -6.63
C GLN A 102 7.90 -9.86 -6.95
N TYR A 103 7.30 -9.21 -5.94
CA TYR A 103 6.17 -8.32 -6.14
C TYR A 103 6.67 -6.88 -6.30
N LYS A 104 6.15 -6.18 -7.31
CA LYS A 104 6.48 -4.79 -7.60
C LYS A 104 5.19 -4.02 -7.82
N ILE A 105 5.07 -2.88 -7.16
CA ILE A 105 4.03 -1.87 -7.44
C ILE A 105 4.72 -0.75 -8.21
N PRO A 106 4.40 -0.55 -9.50
CA PRO A 106 4.95 0.56 -10.27
C PRO A 106 4.54 1.91 -9.70
N LYS A 107 5.32 2.95 -9.96
CA LYS A 107 4.94 4.35 -9.72
C LYS A 107 3.53 4.63 -10.27
N ASN A 108 2.76 5.42 -9.53
CA ASN A 108 1.39 5.84 -9.83
C ASN A 108 0.34 4.73 -9.85
N TYR A 109 0.68 3.50 -9.47
CA TYR A 109 -0.24 2.37 -9.50
C TYR A 109 -1.11 2.27 -8.24
N LEU A 110 -0.53 2.50 -7.06
CA LEU A 110 -1.26 2.48 -5.80
C LEU A 110 -1.91 3.85 -5.59
N ILE A 111 -3.21 3.92 -5.85
CA ILE A 111 -4.01 5.14 -5.75
C ILE A 111 -4.86 5.11 -4.48
N VAL A 112 -4.72 6.14 -3.65
CA VAL A 112 -5.58 6.37 -2.47
C VAL A 112 -6.48 7.56 -2.76
N ARG A 113 -7.80 7.35 -2.71
CA ARG A 113 -8.81 8.40 -2.95
C ARG A 113 -9.82 8.45 -1.81
N LEU A 114 -10.00 9.63 -1.24
CA LEU A 114 -11.08 9.90 -0.29
C LEU A 114 -12.34 10.25 -1.08
N LYS A 115 -13.35 9.36 -1.02
CA LYS A 115 -14.65 9.64 -1.61
C LYS A 115 -15.27 10.85 -0.96
#